data_AF-B4VNF2-F1
#
_entry.id   AF-B4VNF2-F1
#
_cell.length_a   1.000
_cell.length_b   1.000
_cell.length_c   1.000
_cell.angle_alpha   90.00
_cell.angle_beta   90.00
_cell.angle_gamma   90.00
#
_symmetry.space_group_name_H-M   'P 1'
#
loop_
_entity.id
_entity.type
_entity.pdbx_description
1 polymer ?
#
loop_
_entity_poly.entity_id
_entity_poly.type
_entity_poly.pdbx_seq_one_letter_code
_entity_poly.pdbx_strand_id
1 'polypeptide(L)'
;METQHLSLNTDKMSDFQQWKQINGDDFSLWDYLAGVSNIEVALAFTKVFLPDFVEHEGGIFLSEAFNLEIYEQWKAQLGDNIASIEQVMNHQHIDDLLPGSESAGIDNLFYLGQVIQQMWENHLKSLYPKYSFEVSCTRDECTVVVTFHHSNLQSSDKRYEEILSLGGQSVIIPKVKDSQPKSKPRDRTSSSPH
;
A
#
# COMPACT_ATOMS: atom_id res chain seq x y z
N MET A 1 -19.24 6.86 -15.70
CA MET A 1 -18.20 6.82 -14.67
C MET A 1 -17.04 7.62 -15.22
N GLU A 2 -16.77 8.79 -14.65
CA GLU A 2 -15.55 9.52 -14.97
C GLU A 2 -14.38 8.70 -14.45
N THR A 3 -13.54 8.21 -15.35
CA THR A 3 -12.26 7.60 -15.00
C THR A 3 -11.41 8.73 -14.42
N GLN A 4 -11.38 8.84 -13.09
CA GLN A 4 -10.50 9.79 -12.42
C GLN A 4 -9.07 9.47 -12.86
N HIS A 5 -8.46 10.36 -13.62
CA HIS A 5 -7.13 10.15 -14.19
C HIS A 5 -6.11 10.09 -13.06
N LEU A 6 -5.57 8.91 -12.77
CA LEU A 6 -4.43 8.75 -11.88
C LEU A 6 -3.27 9.58 -12.42
N SER A 7 -2.92 10.68 -11.75
CA SER A 7 -1.73 11.45 -12.09
C SER A 7 -0.83 11.60 -10.88
N LEU A 8 0.38 11.08 -10.98
CA LEU A 8 1.48 11.38 -10.08
C LEU A 8 1.85 12.86 -10.22
N ASN A 9 1.87 13.60 -9.11
CA ASN A 9 2.35 14.98 -9.11
C ASN A 9 3.84 14.99 -8.77
N THR A 10 4.67 15.02 -9.82
CA THR A 10 6.13 15.05 -9.69
C THR A 10 6.66 16.33 -9.06
N ASP A 11 5.91 17.44 -9.12
CA ASP A 11 6.34 18.72 -8.54
C ASP A 11 6.36 18.68 -7.01
N LYS A 12 5.57 17.77 -6.41
CA LYS A 12 5.57 17.50 -4.98
C LYS A 12 6.64 16.47 -4.55
N MET A 13 7.40 15.89 -5.47
CA MET A 13 8.51 14.98 -5.16
C MET A 13 9.81 15.77 -5.01
N SER A 14 10.04 16.33 -3.82
CA SER A 14 11.13 17.28 -3.57
C SER A 14 12.53 16.75 -3.93
N ASP A 15 12.85 15.49 -3.59
CA ASP A 15 14.14 14.89 -3.94
C ASP A 15 14.29 14.75 -5.47
N PHE A 16 13.27 14.23 -6.15
CA PHE A 16 13.26 14.16 -7.61
C PHE A 16 13.48 15.54 -8.27
N GLN A 17 12.84 16.59 -7.77
CA GLN A 17 13.01 17.95 -8.29
C GLN A 17 14.43 18.47 -8.09
N GLN A 18 15.09 18.14 -6.97
CA GLN A 18 16.50 18.50 -6.75
C GLN A 18 17.42 17.79 -7.75
N TRP A 19 17.23 16.49 -7.98
CA TRP A 19 17.99 15.75 -8.97
C TRP A 19 17.77 16.31 -10.38
N LYS A 20 16.52 16.62 -10.74
CA LYS A 20 16.18 17.21 -12.04
C LYS A 20 16.84 18.58 -12.23
N GLN A 21 16.81 19.44 -11.22
CA GLN A 21 17.47 20.76 -11.29
C GLN A 21 18.98 20.67 -11.55
N ILE A 22 19.64 19.65 -10.99
CA ILE A 22 21.10 19.45 -11.15
C ILE A 22 21.44 18.85 -12.51
N ASN A 23 20.60 17.94 -13.01
CA ASN A 23 20.92 17.12 -14.19
C ASN A 23 20.29 17.63 -15.51
N GLY A 24 19.33 18.56 -15.45
CA GLY A 24 18.70 19.16 -16.62
C GLY A 24 17.23 18.77 -16.81
N ASP A 25 16.53 19.49 -17.70
CA ASP A 25 15.09 19.36 -17.91
C ASP A 25 14.66 18.00 -18.50
N ASP A 26 15.57 17.31 -19.18
CA ASP A 26 15.39 15.98 -19.77
C ASP A 26 15.57 14.83 -18.76
N PHE A 27 16.02 15.12 -17.53
CA PHE A 27 16.14 14.13 -16.46
C PHE A 27 14.78 13.53 -16.09
N SER A 28 14.66 12.21 -16.23
CA SER A 28 13.40 11.47 -16.11
C SER A 28 13.24 10.76 -14.77
N LEU A 29 12.04 10.26 -14.48
CA LEU A 29 11.80 9.37 -13.32
C LEU A 29 12.62 8.07 -13.41
N TRP A 30 12.95 7.59 -14.62
CA TRP A 30 13.78 6.41 -14.79
C TRP A 30 15.25 6.68 -14.41
N ASP A 31 15.76 7.87 -14.74
CA ASP A 31 17.11 8.29 -14.32
C ASP A 31 17.18 8.45 -12.79
N TYR A 32 16.13 9.04 -12.20
CA TYR A 32 15.98 9.13 -10.76
C TYR A 32 15.99 7.75 -10.10
N LEU A 33 15.13 6.84 -10.57
CA LEU A 33 15.08 5.45 -10.07
C LEU A 33 16.45 4.78 -10.19
N ALA A 34 17.14 4.91 -11.31
CA ALA A 34 18.48 4.34 -11.48
C ALA A 34 19.50 4.89 -10.48
N GLY A 35 19.34 6.14 -10.03
CA GLY A 35 20.18 6.79 -9.04
C GLY A 35 19.91 6.38 -7.59
N VAL A 36 18.64 6.17 -7.23
CA VAL A 36 18.22 5.98 -5.82
C VAL A 36 17.81 4.55 -5.46
N SER A 37 17.57 3.69 -6.46
CA SER A 37 16.98 2.37 -6.20
C SER A 37 17.94 1.37 -5.56
N ASN A 38 17.36 0.48 -4.75
CA ASN A 38 17.98 -0.72 -4.22
C ASN A 38 17.16 -1.93 -4.65
N ILE A 39 17.82 -2.97 -5.18
CA ILE A 39 17.14 -4.17 -5.69
C ILE A 39 16.40 -4.96 -4.60
N GLU A 40 16.93 -5.04 -3.38
CA GLU A 40 16.27 -5.70 -2.26
C GLU A 40 15.00 -4.95 -1.85
N VAL A 41 15.06 -3.61 -1.87
CA VAL A 41 13.90 -2.75 -1.61
C VAL A 41 12.85 -2.93 -2.72
N ALA A 42 13.26 -2.98 -3.99
CA ALA A 42 12.36 -3.23 -5.10
C ALA A 42 11.65 -4.58 -4.98
N LEU A 43 12.36 -5.64 -4.54
CA LEU A 43 11.76 -6.94 -4.24
C LEU A 43 10.77 -6.86 -3.07
N ALA A 44 11.07 -6.13 -2.01
CA ALA A 44 10.14 -5.93 -0.90
C ALA A 44 8.86 -5.19 -1.34
N PHE A 45 8.98 -4.16 -2.19
CA PHE A 45 7.82 -3.45 -2.76
C PHE A 45 6.90 -4.35 -3.57
N THR A 46 7.39 -5.46 -4.14
CA THR A 46 6.51 -6.42 -4.81
C THR A 46 5.46 -7.00 -3.87
N LYS A 47 5.74 -7.12 -2.57
CA LYS A 47 4.77 -7.61 -1.57
C LYS A 47 3.72 -6.57 -1.19
N VAL A 48 3.98 -5.29 -1.44
CA VAL A 48 2.97 -4.22 -1.33
C VAL A 48 2.05 -4.24 -2.56
N PHE A 49 2.61 -4.37 -3.76
CA PHE A 49 1.82 -4.34 -5.00
C PHE A 49 1.11 -5.66 -5.30
N LEU A 50 1.73 -6.79 -4.98
CA LEU A 50 1.26 -8.16 -5.25
C LEU A 50 1.45 -9.00 -3.97
N PRO A 51 0.58 -8.80 -2.95
CA PRO A 51 0.72 -9.46 -1.68
C PRO A 51 0.41 -10.96 -1.78
N ASP A 52 1.01 -11.74 -0.87
CA ASP A 52 0.61 -13.12 -0.65
C ASP A 52 -0.66 -13.15 0.21
N PHE A 53 -1.50 -14.17 0.03
CA PHE A 53 -2.76 -14.32 0.73
C PHE A 53 -2.85 -15.61 1.53
N VAL A 54 -3.64 -15.58 2.60
CA VAL A 54 -4.00 -16.73 3.44
C VAL A 54 -5.50 -16.97 3.33
N GLU A 55 -5.88 -18.20 3.02
CA GLU A 55 -7.27 -18.67 3.10
C GLU A 55 -7.58 -19.14 4.52
N HIS A 56 -8.61 -18.57 5.14
CA HIS A 56 -9.07 -18.99 6.46
C HIS A 56 -10.59 -18.93 6.57
N GLU A 57 -11.23 -20.07 6.87
CA GLU A 57 -12.69 -20.20 7.02
C GLU A 57 -13.51 -19.63 5.84
N GLY A 58 -12.97 -19.72 4.62
CA GLY A 58 -13.60 -19.21 3.41
C GLY A 58 -13.36 -17.72 3.13
N GLY A 59 -12.62 -17.02 4.00
CA GLY A 59 -12.10 -15.68 3.76
C GLY A 59 -10.67 -15.67 3.19
N ILE A 60 -10.31 -14.58 2.52
CA ILE A 60 -8.99 -14.27 1.97
C ILE A 60 -8.39 -13.08 2.73
N PHE A 61 -7.20 -13.29 3.31
CA PHE A 61 -6.51 -12.30 4.12
C PHE A 61 -5.11 -12.03 3.60
N LEU A 62 -4.61 -10.80 3.76
CA LEU A 62 -3.20 -10.46 3.53
C LEU A 62 -2.31 -11.30 4.47
N SER A 63 -1.35 -12.03 3.90
CA SER A 63 -0.51 -12.94 4.70
C SER A 63 0.31 -12.20 5.77
N GLU A 64 0.78 -10.99 5.48
CA GLU A 64 1.58 -10.18 6.42
C GLU A 64 0.73 -9.56 7.54
N ALA A 65 -0.58 -9.39 7.34
CA ALA A 65 -1.49 -8.80 8.32
C ALA A 65 -2.33 -9.86 9.08
N PHE A 66 -2.40 -11.09 8.56
CA PHE A 66 -3.22 -12.13 9.16
C PHE A 66 -2.64 -12.63 10.49
N ASN A 67 -3.47 -12.55 11.52
CA ASN A 67 -3.16 -13.11 12.84
C ASN A 67 -4.42 -13.81 13.36
N LEU A 68 -4.29 -15.08 13.75
CA LEU A 68 -5.42 -15.91 14.18
C LEU A 68 -6.11 -15.35 15.44
N GLU A 69 -5.36 -14.81 16.39
CA GLU A 69 -5.96 -14.23 17.61
C GLU A 69 -6.78 -12.98 17.27
N ILE A 70 -6.28 -12.11 16.39
CA ILE A 70 -7.00 -10.93 15.92
C ILE A 70 -8.24 -11.34 15.10
N TYR A 71 -8.13 -12.38 14.27
CA TYR A 71 -9.26 -12.94 13.53
C TYR A 71 -10.38 -13.39 14.47
N GLU A 72 -10.06 -14.20 15.48
CA GLU A 72 -11.06 -14.70 16.44
C GLU A 72 -11.72 -13.56 17.23
N GLN A 73 -10.97 -12.49 17.55
CA GLN A 73 -11.53 -11.30 18.18
C GLN A 73 -12.54 -10.59 17.28
N TRP A 74 -12.24 -10.43 15.98
CA TRP A 74 -13.17 -9.84 15.03
C TRP A 74 -14.36 -10.74 14.74
N LYS A 75 -14.15 -12.05 14.62
CA LYS A 75 -15.23 -13.03 14.47
C LYS A 75 -16.19 -13.02 15.66
N ALA A 76 -15.68 -12.88 16.88
CA ALA A 76 -16.52 -12.74 18.07
C ALA A 76 -17.41 -11.47 18.03
N GLN A 77 -16.94 -10.40 17.39
CA GLN A 77 -17.66 -9.12 17.27
C GLN A 77 -18.60 -9.06 16.05
N LEU A 78 -18.17 -9.62 14.92
CA LEU A 78 -18.82 -9.52 13.62
C LEU A 78 -19.63 -10.77 13.23
N GLY A 79 -19.52 -11.84 14.01
CA GLY A 79 -20.14 -13.14 13.73
C GLY A 79 -19.55 -13.80 12.48
N ASP A 80 -20.38 -14.53 11.74
CA ASP A 80 -19.97 -15.25 10.53
C ASP A 80 -19.92 -14.36 9.27
N ASN A 81 -19.89 -13.03 9.42
CA ASN A 81 -19.80 -12.11 8.29
C ASN A 81 -18.35 -11.96 7.82
N ILE A 82 -17.89 -12.94 7.04
CA ILE A 82 -16.52 -13.01 6.50
C ILE A 82 -16.13 -11.73 5.76
N ALA A 83 -17.00 -11.17 4.91
CA ALA A 83 -16.69 -9.95 4.17
C ALA A 83 -16.38 -8.77 5.10
N SER A 84 -17.10 -8.65 6.24
CA SER A 84 -16.81 -7.61 7.24
C SER A 84 -15.49 -7.85 7.96
N ILE A 85 -15.17 -9.11 8.25
CA ILE A 85 -13.90 -9.47 8.89
C ILE A 85 -12.72 -9.19 7.94
N GLU A 86 -12.83 -9.57 6.67
CA GLU A 86 -11.84 -9.25 5.63
C GLU A 86 -11.63 -7.74 5.50
N GLN A 87 -12.72 -6.96 5.44
CA GLN A 87 -12.64 -5.52 5.27
C GLN A 87 -11.80 -4.85 6.37
N VAL A 88 -11.93 -5.34 7.61
CA VAL A 88 -11.17 -4.83 8.75
C VAL A 88 -9.75 -5.39 8.79
N MET A 89 -9.57 -6.69 8.58
CA MET A 89 -8.24 -7.31 8.66
C MET A 89 -7.33 -6.96 7.48
N ASN A 90 -7.88 -6.70 6.30
CA ASN A 90 -7.15 -6.27 5.11
C ASN A 90 -7.01 -4.75 5.01
N HIS A 91 -7.46 -4.00 6.02
CA HIS A 91 -7.36 -2.54 6.08
C HIS A 91 -5.93 -2.09 6.32
N GLN A 92 -5.30 -1.47 5.32
CA GLN A 92 -3.92 -1.03 5.40
C GLN A 92 -3.81 0.48 5.20
N HIS A 93 -3.21 1.16 6.17
CA HIS A 93 -2.77 2.55 6.04
C HIS A 93 -1.47 2.60 5.23
N ILE A 94 -1.48 3.27 4.08
CA ILE A 94 -0.32 3.34 3.18
C ILE A 94 0.84 4.10 3.83
N ASP A 95 0.53 5.06 4.69
CA ASP A 95 1.51 5.81 5.48
C ASP A 95 2.24 4.95 6.51
N ASP A 96 1.58 3.94 7.11
CA ASP A 96 2.22 2.98 8.03
C ASP A 96 3.19 2.04 7.29
N LEU A 97 2.89 1.69 6.04
CA LEU A 97 3.73 0.81 5.22
C LEU A 97 5.01 1.50 4.75
N LEU A 98 5.01 2.83 4.62
CA LEU A 98 6.06 3.60 3.96
C LEU A 98 6.50 4.78 4.83
N PRO A 99 7.55 4.60 5.66
CA PRO A 99 8.16 5.70 6.41
C PRO A 99 8.60 6.83 5.48
N GLY A 100 8.27 8.08 5.83
CA GLY A 100 8.55 9.26 5.00
C GLY A 100 7.40 9.67 4.08
N SER A 101 6.25 8.98 4.14
CA SER A 101 5.03 9.29 3.38
C SER A 101 4.55 10.73 3.58
N GLU A 102 4.82 11.35 4.73
CA GLU A 102 4.53 12.75 5.03
C GLU A 102 5.18 13.73 4.05
N SER A 103 6.31 13.34 3.45
CA SER A 103 7.03 14.18 2.48
C SER A 103 6.45 14.12 1.07
N ALA A 104 5.68 13.07 0.73
CA ALA A 104 5.09 12.90 -0.60
C ALA A 104 3.84 13.77 -0.80
N GLY A 105 3.16 14.12 0.28
CA GLY A 105 1.88 14.82 0.28
C GLY A 105 0.69 13.90 -0.04
N ILE A 106 -0.47 14.23 0.51
CA ILE A 106 -1.66 13.37 0.49
C ILE A 106 -2.14 12.99 -0.92
N ASP A 107 -1.97 13.85 -1.92
CA ASP A 107 -2.38 13.54 -3.30
C ASP A 107 -1.51 12.46 -3.95
N ASN A 108 -0.19 12.50 -3.73
CA ASN A 108 0.72 11.48 -4.25
C ASN A 108 0.56 10.17 -3.48
N LEU A 109 0.34 10.25 -2.17
CA LEU A 109 0.03 9.08 -1.37
C LEU A 109 -1.27 8.42 -1.85
N PHE A 110 -2.28 9.23 -2.19
CA PHE A 110 -3.55 8.72 -2.72
C PHE A 110 -3.38 8.12 -4.12
N TYR A 111 -2.58 8.76 -4.98
CA TYR A 111 -2.20 8.18 -6.26
C TYR A 111 -1.56 6.78 -6.07
N LEU A 112 -0.63 6.64 -5.11
CA LEU A 112 -0.01 5.35 -4.80
C LEU A 112 -1.05 4.33 -4.31
N GLY A 113 -1.94 4.73 -3.41
CA GLY A 113 -3.05 3.89 -2.95
C GLY A 113 -3.95 3.40 -4.09
N GLN A 114 -4.28 4.27 -5.06
CA GLN A 114 -5.06 3.90 -6.25
C GLN A 114 -4.30 2.93 -7.18
N VAL A 115 -2.97 3.02 -7.25
CA VAL A 115 -2.14 2.04 -7.96
C VAL A 115 -2.18 0.69 -7.23
N ILE A 116 -2.03 0.69 -5.90
CA ILE A 116 -2.10 -0.53 -5.07
C ILE A 116 -3.47 -1.19 -5.21
N GLN A 117 -4.56 -0.41 -5.13
CA GLN A 117 -5.93 -0.89 -5.35
C GLN A 117 -6.07 -1.66 -6.67
N GLN A 118 -5.61 -1.06 -7.78
CA GLN A 118 -5.66 -1.71 -9.09
C GLN A 118 -4.82 -2.98 -9.16
N MET A 119 -3.63 -2.97 -8.54
CA MET A 119 -2.77 -4.15 -8.52
C MET A 119 -3.41 -5.29 -7.70
N TRP A 120 -3.97 -4.98 -6.53
CA TRP A 120 -4.66 -5.95 -5.68
C TRP A 120 -5.90 -6.51 -6.37
N GLU A 121 -6.72 -5.67 -7.00
CA GLU A 121 -7.90 -6.11 -7.75
C GLU A 121 -7.54 -7.11 -8.85
N ASN A 122 -6.53 -6.77 -9.66
CA ASN A 122 -6.05 -7.66 -10.72
C ASN A 122 -5.40 -8.94 -10.17
N HIS A 123 -4.66 -8.84 -9.07
CA HIS A 123 -3.98 -9.97 -8.46
C HIS A 123 -4.98 -10.96 -7.86
N LEU A 124 -5.94 -10.48 -7.07
CA LEU A 124 -7.03 -11.26 -6.50
C LEU A 124 -7.83 -11.95 -7.60
N LYS A 125 -8.23 -11.22 -8.65
CA LYS A 125 -8.98 -11.80 -9.79
C LYS A 125 -8.20 -12.90 -10.51
N SER A 126 -6.88 -12.77 -10.60
CA SER A 126 -6.00 -13.76 -11.22
C SER A 126 -5.89 -15.05 -10.38
N LEU A 127 -5.69 -14.90 -9.07
CA LEU A 127 -5.51 -16.03 -8.15
C LEU A 127 -6.84 -16.73 -7.80
N TYR A 128 -7.91 -15.94 -7.72
CA TYR A 128 -9.21 -16.36 -7.19
C TYR A 128 -10.35 -16.08 -8.20
N PRO A 129 -10.31 -16.64 -9.41
CA PRO A 129 -11.25 -16.28 -10.48
C PRO A 129 -12.72 -16.68 -10.21
N LYS A 130 -12.98 -17.47 -9.16
CA LYS A 130 -14.32 -17.87 -8.74
C LYS A 130 -14.95 -16.91 -7.72
N TYR A 131 -14.14 -16.07 -7.10
CA TYR A 131 -14.57 -15.09 -6.12
C TYR A 131 -14.62 -13.70 -6.75
N SER A 132 -15.52 -12.87 -6.25
CA SER A 132 -15.58 -11.45 -6.58
C SER A 132 -15.12 -10.68 -5.37
N PHE A 133 -14.22 -9.73 -5.56
CA PHE A 133 -13.72 -8.86 -4.51
C PHE A 133 -14.08 -7.41 -4.82
N GLU A 134 -14.40 -6.67 -3.76
CA GLU A 134 -14.40 -5.22 -3.78
C GLU A 134 -13.07 -4.75 -3.18
N VAL A 135 -12.30 -3.99 -3.96
CA VAL A 135 -11.06 -3.36 -3.51
C VAL A 135 -11.28 -1.85 -3.54
N SER A 136 -11.03 -1.18 -2.43
CA SER A 136 -11.23 0.26 -2.31
C SER A 136 -9.97 0.96 -1.82
N CYS A 137 -9.77 2.18 -2.34
CA CYS A 137 -8.79 3.12 -1.84
C CYS A 137 -9.53 4.37 -1.39
N THR A 138 -9.42 4.70 -0.10
CA THR A 138 -10.03 5.90 0.48
C THR A 138 -8.95 6.79 1.07
N ARG A 139 -9.28 8.06 1.29
CA ARG A 139 -8.41 9.00 1.98
C ARG A 139 -9.21 9.94 2.84
N ASP A 140 -8.58 10.42 3.90
CA ASP A 140 -8.97 11.64 4.59
C ASP A 140 -7.88 12.71 4.42
N GLU A 141 -7.83 13.69 5.31
CA GLU A 141 -6.83 14.76 5.26
C GLU A 141 -5.41 14.29 5.62
N CYS A 142 -5.28 13.14 6.29
CA CYS A 142 -4.06 12.68 6.95
C CYS A 142 -3.55 11.34 6.43
N THR A 143 -4.43 10.42 6.04
CA THR A 143 -4.07 9.04 5.69
C THR A 143 -4.75 8.57 4.40
N VAL A 144 -4.14 7.56 3.80
CA VAL A 144 -4.69 6.82 2.66
C VAL A 144 -4.80 5.37 3.09
N VAL A 145 -5.97 4.80 2.87
CA VAL A 145 -6.28 3.42 3.22
C VAL A 145 -6.54 2.63 1.94
N VAL A 146 -6.00 1.42 1.87
CA VAL A 146 -6.42 0.40 0.91
C VAL A 146 -6.95 -0.82 1.66
N THR A 147 -8.09 -1.34 1.23
CA THR A 147 -8.69 -2.55 1.78
C THR A 147 -9.37 -3.37 0.69
N PHE A 148 -9.63 -4.64 0.97
CA PHE A 148 -10.49 -5.49 0.16
C PHE A 148 -11.28 -6.49 0.99
N HIS A 149 -12.40 -6.92 0.42
CA HIS A 149 -13.22 -8.01 0.94
C HIS A 149 -14.00 -8.66 -0.21
N HIS A 150 -14.57 -9.82 0.04
CA HIS A 150 -15.52 -10.43 -0.88
C HIS A 150 -16.69 -9.48 -1.16
N SER A 151 -17.06 -9.36 -2.43
CA SER A 151 -18.27 -8.64 -2.82
C SER A 151 -19.48 -9.40 -2.29
N ASN A 152 -20.25 -8.78 -1.39
CA ASN A 152 -21.53 -9.34 -0.98
C ASN A 152 -22.49 -9.30 -2.17
N LEU A 153 -22.73 -10.45 -2.81
CA LEU A 153 -23.93 -10.65 -3.61
C LEU A 153 -25.12 -10.72 -2.62
N GLN A 154 -25.62 -9.54 -2.21
CA GLN A 154 -26.71 -9.25 -1.26
C GLN A 154 -26.28 -8.94 0.19
N SER A 155 -26.25 -7.66 0.56
CA SER A 155 -27.27 -7.04 1.44
C SER A 155 -26.80 -5.68 1.97
N SER A 156 -27.70 -4.71 1.89
CA SER A 156 -27.59 -3.36 2.44
C SER A 156 -27.77 -3.40 3.96
N ASP A 157 -26.72 -3.23 4.74
CA ASP A 157 -26.86 -2.97 6.19
C ASP A 157 -26.05 -1.73 6.57
N LYS A 158 -26.62 -0.83 7.37
CA LYS A 158 -26.12 0.52 7.65
C LYS A 158 -25.35 0.62 8.98
N ARG A 159 -24.85 -0.50 9.50
CA ARG A 159 -24.18 -0.59 10.81
C ARG A 159 -22.65 -0.47 10.75
N TYR A 160 -22.08 -0.19 9.58
CA TYR A 160 -20.63 -0.33 9.32
C TYR A 160 -19.77 0.92 9.59
N GLU A 161 -20.32 2.13 9.42
CA GLU A 161 -19.55 3.39 9.58
C GLU A 161 -19.14 3.65 11.05
N GLU A 162 -19.83 3.07 12.02
CA GLU A 162 -19.55 3.26 13.45
C GLU A 162 -18.34 2.43 13.92
N ILE A 163 -18.06 1.29 13.29
CA ILE A 163 -16.98 0.37 13.68
C ILE A 163 -15.61 0.85 13.16
N LEU A 164 -15.57 1.47 11.97
CA LEU A 164 -14.35 2.08 11.43
C LEU A 164 -13.83 3.22 12.32
N SER A 165 -14.71 3.91 13.05
CA SER A 165 -14.31 4.94 14.02
C SER A 165 -13.65 4.39 15.29
N LEU A 166 -13.87 3.10 15.60
CA LEU A 166 -13.35 2.41 16.79
C LEU A 166 -12.08 1.59 16.50
N GLY A 167 -11.82 1.25 15.23
CA GLY A 167 -10.65 0.52 14.76
C GLY A 167 -9.33 1.30 14.74
N GLY A 168 -9.30 2.54 15.25
CA GLY A 168 -8.12 3.42 15.30
C GLY A 168 -6.97 2.95 16.23
N GLN A 169 -6.89 1.67 16.55
CA GLN A 169 -5.70 1.08 17.17
C GLN A 169 -4.93 0.31 16.12
N SER A 170 -3.95 1.01 15.53
CA SER A 170 -2.84 0.46 14.76
C SER A 170 -2.39 -0.88 15.37
N VAL A 171 -2.50 -1.96 14.59
CA VAL A 171 -1.78 -3.19 14.89
C VAL A 171 -0.31 -2.85 14.65
N ILE A 172 0.39 -2.52 15.74
CA ILE A 172 1.81 -2.22 15.71
C ILE A 172 2.54 -3.45 15.16
N ILE A 173 2.94 -3.38 13.90
CA ILE A 173 4.01 -4.23 13.36
C ILE A 173 5.24 -3.96 14.25
N PRO A 174 5.82 -4.98 14.90
CA PRO A 174 6.98 -4.75 15.76
C PRO A 174 8.09 -4.09 14.94
N LYS A 175 8.40 -2.83 15.27
CA LYS A 175 9.50 -2.08 14.66
C LYS A 175 10.78 -2.90 14.74
N VAL A 176 11.33 -3.27 13.58
CA VAL A 176 12.71 -3.73 13.49
C VAL A 176 13.58 -2.62 14.07
N LYS A 177 14.38 -2.96 15.09
CA LYS A 177 15.30 -2.01 15.75
C LYS A 177 16.16 -1.31 14.69
N ASP A 178 16.18 0.02 14.77
CA ASP A 178 17.04 0.89 13.97
C ASP A 178 18.47 0.36 13.95
N SER A 179 18.82 -0.26 12.83
CA SER A 179 20.19 -0.56 12.46
C SER A 179 20.38 -0.03 11.05
N GLN A 180 20.38 1.30 10.94
CA GLN A 180 20.77 2.02 9.73
C GLN A 180 22.19 1.62 9.33
N PRO A 181 22.43 0.98 8.17
CA PRO A 181 23.76 0.96 7.59
C PRO A 181 24.04 2.32 6.97
N LYS A 182 25.10 3.00 7.42
CA LYS A 182 25.57 4.26 6.84
C LYS A 182 25.89 4.06 5.35
N SER A 183 25.03 4.55 4.46
CA SER A 183 25.34 4.65 3.04
C SER A 183 26.40 5.74 2.83
N LYS A 184 27.63 5.35 2.51
CA LYS A 184 28.63 6.29 1.95
C LYS A 184 28.21 6.67 0.52
N PRO A 185 28.43 7.93 0.09
CA PRO A 185 28.33 8.27 -1.32
C PRO A 185 29.34 7.43 -2.11
N ARG A 186 28.89 6.77 -3.17
CA ARG A 186 29.79 6.18 -4.16
C ARG A 186 30.41 7.31 -4.97
N ASP A 187 31.66 7.66 -4.67
CA ASP A 187 32.51 8.43 -5.58
C ASP A 187 32.66 7.62 -6.89
N ARG A 188 31.97 8.06 -7.94
CA ARG A 188 32.32 7.68 -9.31
C ARG A 188 33.48 8.58 -9.74
N THR A 189 34.71 8.14 -9.46
CA THR A 189 35.86 8.68 -10.18
C THR A 189 35.76 8.22 -11.63
N SER A 190 35.48 9.18 -12.52
CA SER A 190 35.59 9.02 -13.95
C SER A 190 37.06 8.79 -14.32
N SER A 191 37.43 7.53 -14.55
CA SER A 191 38.61 7.20 -15.33
C SER A 191 38.15 6.95 -16.76
N SER A 192 38.27 7.96 -17.62
CA SER A 192 38.25 7.77 -19.07
C SER A 192 39.68 7.45 -19.54
N PRO A 193 39.86 6.47 -20.45
CA PRO A 193 41.15 6.20 -21.06
C PRO A 193 41.34 7.11 -22.29
N HIS A 194 42.46 7.84 -22.33
CA HIS A 194 43.40 7.96 -23.46
C HIS A 194 44.44 9.05 -23.18
#